data_AF-A0A940LEL6-F1
#
_entry.id   AF-A0A940LEL6-F1
#
_cell.length_a   1.000
_cell.length_b   1.000
_cell.length_c   1.000
_cell.angle_alpha   90.00
_cell.angle_beta   90.00
_cell.angle_gamma   90.00
#
_symmetry.space_group_name_H-M   'P 1'
#
loop_
_entity.id
_entity.type
_entity.pdbx_description
1 polymer ?
#
loop_
_entity_poly.entity_id
_entity_poly.type
_entity_poly.pdbx_seq_one_letter_code
_entity_poly.pdbx_strand_id
1 'polypeptide(L)'
;MKDFSYITQSHPAYIESLYKDYIQNPESVDPEFRKFFEGFDFAVSSGVNGHALAATEPAAEVAVDRNQLAKEFAVYNLLLAYRKNGHLAANTNPIRKRKDRGANLDLKYFGLSDA
;
A
#
# COMPACT_ATOMS: atom_id res chain seq x y z
N MET A 1 10.70 -27.82 -14.39
CA MET A 1 10.19 -27.04 -13.24
C MET A 1 11.19 -27.27 -12.12
N LYS A 2 11.71 -26.23 -11.45
CA LYS A 2 12.66 -26.45 -10.34
C LYS A 2 11.84 -26.93 -9.13
N ASP A 3 12.25 -28.04 -8.51
CA ASP A 3 11.53 -28.64 -7.37
C ASP A 3 11.82 -27.84 -6.10
N PHE A 4 10.94 -26.92 -5.74
CA PHE A 4 11.02 -26.12 -4.50
C PHE A 4 10.34 -26.80 -3.31
N SER A 5 10.19 -28.13 -3.36
CA SER A 5 9.46 -28.92 -2.35
C SER A 5 9.96 -28.68 -0.92
N TYR A 6 11.26 -28.47 -0.76
CA TYR A 6 11.91 -28.18 0.53
C TYR A 6 11.46 -26.86 1.17
N ILE A 7 10.97 -25.88 0.39
CA ILE A 7 10.38 -24.64 0.90
C ILE A 7 8.85 -24.77 0.98
N THR A 8 8.21 -25.33 -0.06
CA THR A 8 6.75 -25.29 -0.18
C THR A 8 6.04 -26.32 0.70
N GLN A 9 6.73 -27.35 1.17
CA GLN A 9 6.17 -28.38 2.06
C GLN A 9 6.64 -28.24 3.51
N SER A 10 7.54 -27.29 3.79
CA SER A 10 8.01 -27.01 5.14
C SER A 10 6.98 -26.20 5.93
N HIS A 11 6.81 -26.52 7.22
CA HIS A 11 5.91 -25.77 8.08
C HIS A 11 6.45 -24.33 8.25
N PRO A 12 5.62 -23.28 8.09
CA PRO A 12 6.08 -21.88 8.14
C PRO A 12 6.90 -21.54 9.40
N ALA A 13 6.50 -22.07 10.56
CA ALA A 13 7.22 -21.87 11.82
C ALA A 13 8.66 -22.42 11.82
N TYR A 14 8.96 -23.45 11.02
CA TYR A 14 10.30 -24.02 10.89
C TYR A 14 11.22 -23.12 10.06
N ILE A 15 10.68 -22.53 8.97
CA ILE A 15 11.42 -21.56 8.16
C ILE A 15 11.70 -20.31 9.01
N GLU A 16 10.74 -19.89 9.84
CA GLU A 16 10.93 -18.75 10.75
C GLU A 16 12.02 -19.01 11.80
N SER A 17 12.07 -20.20 12.41
CA SER A 17 13.14 -20.55 13.34
C SER A 17 14.50 -20.60 12.66
N LEU A 18 14.58 -21.19 11.46
CA LEU A 18 15.82 -21.22 10.67
C LEU A 18 16.32 -19.82 10.34
N TYR A 19 15.42 -18.88 10.03
CA TYR A 19 15.80 -17.49 9.78
C TYR A 19 16.30 -16.81 11.06
N LYS A 20 15.71 -17.08 12.23
CA LYS A 20 16.21 -16.58 13.53
C LYS A 20 17.62 -17.09 13.82
N ASP A 21 17.88 -18.37 13.55
CA ASP A 21 19.20 -18.97 13.72
C ASP A 21 20.21 -18.35 12.73
N TYR A 22 19.80 -18.11 11.49
CA TYR A 22 20.61 -17.40 10.48
C TYR A 22 21.02 -15.99 10.93
N ILE A 23 20.09 -15.20 11.49
CA ILE A 23 20.38 -13.86 12.01
C ILE A 23 21.41 -13.91 13.15
N GLN A 24 21.29 -14.90 14.05
CA GLN A 24 22.20 -15.03 15.18
C GLN A 24 23.58 -15.54 14.76
N ASN A 25 23.62 -16.54 13.89
CA ASN A 25 24.86 -17.10 13.37
C ASN A 25 24.63 -17.69 11.96
N PRO A 26 25.09 -17.00 10.90
CA PRO A 26 24.95 -17.48 9.52
C PRO A 26 25.60 -18.84 9.27
N GLU A 27 26.59 -19.23 10.08
CA GLU A 27 27.28 -20.53 9.96
C GLU A 27 26.50 -21.70 10.54
N SER A 28 25.48 -21.44 11.37
CA SER A 28 24.64 -22.46 11.99
C SER A 28 23.63 -23.10 11.02
N VAL A 29 23.40 -22.44 9.88
CA VAL A 29 22.42 -22.83 8.87
C VAL A 29 23.13 -23.40 7.65
N ASP A 30 22.48 -24.37 7.01
CA ASP A 30 22.93 -25.01 5.77
C ASP A 30 23.32 -23.95 4.71
N PRO A 31 24.47 -24.11 4.03
CA PRO A 31 24.89 -23.25 2.93
C PRO A 31 23.81 -22.92 1.88
N GLU A 32 22.87 -23.83 1.59
CA GLU A 32 21.79 -23.56 0.64
C GLU A 32 20.78 -22.54 1.18
N PHE A 33 20.37 -22.70 2.45
CA PHE A 33 19.48 -21.77 3.13
C PHE A 33 20.15 -20.42 3.40
N ARG A 34 21.46 -20.41 3.64
CA ARG A 34 22.23 -19.16 3.77
C ARG A 34 22.13 -18.27 2.53
N LYS A 35 22.31 -18.86 1.34
CA LYS A 35 22.20 -18.14 0.05
C LYS A 35 20.76 -17.71 -0.24
N PHE A 36 19.79 -18.52 0.17
CA PHE A 36 18.38 -18.16 0.06
C PHE A 36 18.06 -16.93 0.91
N PHE A 37 18.46 -16.92 2.19
CA PHE A 37 18.22 -15.79 3.09
C PHE A 37 18.98 -14.53 2.67
N GLU A 38 20.21 -14.67 2.15
CA GLU A 38 20.96 -13.54 1.55
C GLU A 38 20.20 -12.90 0.37
N GLY A 39 19.65 -13.72 -0.53
CA GLY A 39 18.82 -13.24 -1.64
C GLY A 39 17.48 -12.66 -1.19
N PHE A 40 16.88 -13.23 -0.14
CA PHE A 40 15.66 -12.72 0.48
C PHE A 40 15.90 -11.33 1.10
N ASP A 41 16.94 -11.18 1.92
CA ASP A 41 17.32 -9.92 2.56
C ASP A 41 17.69 -8.86 1.52
N PHE A 42 18.39 -9.24 0.44
CA PHE A 42 18.66 -8.34 -0.69
C PHE A 42 17.38 -7.85 -1.36
N ALA A 43 16.41 -8.74 -1.59
CA ALA A 43 15.13 -8.39 -2.21
C ALA A 43 14.24 -7.52 -1.31
N VAL A 44 14.25 -7.79 0.00
CA VAL A 44 13.53 -7.00 1.02
C VAL A 44 14.15 -5.61 1.15
N SER A 45 15.47 -5.50 1.29
CA SER A 45 16.18 -4.23 1.42
C SER A 45 16.11 -3.36 0.15
N SER A 46 16.13 -3.98 -1.02
CA SER A 46 16.06 -3.27 -2.30
C SER A 46 14.62 -2.89 -2.70
N GLY A 47 13.61 -3.25 -1.89
CA GLY A 47 12.20 -2.89 -2.13
C GLY A 47 11.60 -3.47 -3.42
N VAL A 48 12.28 -4.43 -4.05
CA VAL A 48 12.00 -4.85 -5.44
C VAL A 48 10.72 -5.68 -5.56
N ASN A 49 10.24 -6.24 -4.45
CA ASN A 49 9.18 -7.25 -4.47
C ASN A 49 7.83 -6.79 -3.91
N GLY A 50 7.61 -5.49 -3.67
CA GLY A 50 6.29 -4.91 -3.33
C GLY A 50 5.62 -5.41 -2.04
N HIS A 51 6.17 -6.46 -1.44
CA HIS A 51 5.77 -7.14 -0.21
C HIS A 51 7.02 -7.22 0.66
N ALA A 52 7.53 -6.07 1.09
CA ALA A 52 8.33 -6.07 2.31
C ALA A 52 7.38 -6.49 3.43
N LEU A 53 7.47 -7.76 3.85
CA LEU A 53 7.05 -8.14 5.19
C LEU A 53 7.73 -7.14 6.11
N ALA A 54 6.93 -6.39 6.85
CA ALA A 54 7.35 -5.42 7.82
C ALA A 54 8.29 -6.11 8.83
N ALA A 55 9.57 -6.16 8.51
CA ALA A 55 10.60 -6.30 9.50
C ALA A 55 10.39 -5.14 10.45
N THR A 56 10.23 -5.50 11.72
CA THR A 56 10.12 -4.62 12.88
C THR A 56 11.40 -3.81 13.06
N GLU A 57 11.82 -3.05 12.06
CA GLU A 57 12.48 -1.79 12.32
C GLU A 57 11.43 -0.87 12.95
N PRO A 58 11.78 0.03 13.89
CA PRO A 58 10.86 1.10 14.23
C PRO A 58 10.56 1.76 12.91
N ALA A 59 9.35 1.55 12.38
CA ALA A 59 8.89 2.23 11.19
C ALA A 59 9.33 3.65 11.41
N ALA A 60 10.26 4.14 10.58
CA ALA A 60 10.59 5.56 10.59
C ALA A 60 9.22 6.20 10.64
N GLU A 61 8.89 6.88 11.74
CA GLU A 61 7.58 7.45 11.91
C GLU A 61 7.52 8.42 10.75
N VAL A 62 6.89 7.98 9.65
CA VAL A 62 6.61 8.83 8.51
C VAL A 62 5.65 9.77 9.18
N ALA A 63 6.18 10.91 9.61
CA ALA A 63 5.45 11.88 10.38
C ALA A 63 4.28 12.24 9.50
N VAL A 64 3.13 11.62 9.76
CA VAL A 64 1.95 11.80 8.94
C VAL A 64 1.59 13.24 9.18
N ASP A 65 1.90 14.09 8.21
CA ASP A 65 1.55 15.49 8.29
C ASP A 65 0.03 15.52 8.43
N ARG A 66 -0.43 15.95 9.61
CA ARG A 66 -1.87 16.02 9.93
C ARG A 66 -2.60 16.88 8.92
N ASN A 67 -1.92 17.88 8.34
CA ASN A 67 -2.47 18.71 7.29
C ASN A 67 -2.65 17.94 5.97
N GLN A 68 -1.67 17.10 5.60
CA GLN A 68 -1.79 16.22 4.44
C GLN A 68 -2.91 15.21 4.64
N LEU A 69 -2.99 14.58 5.82
CA LEU A 69 -4.04 13.64 6.16
C LEU A 69 -5.45 14.28 6.10
N ALA A 70 -5.59 15.50 6.62
CA ALA A 70 -6.85 16.24 6.52
C ALA A 70 -7.26 16.50 5.05
N LYS A 71 -6.29 16.82 4.19
CA LYS A 71 -6.52 16.99 2.74
C LYS A 71 -6.93 15.67 2.08
N GLU A 72 -6.29 14.55 2.43
CA GLU A 72 -6.67 13.23 1.90
C GLU A 72 -8.13 12.89 2.24
N PHE A 73 -8.57 13.16 3.48
CA PHE A 73 -9.98 12.97 3.84
C PHE A 73 -10.93 13.91 3.09
N ALA A 74 -10.54 15.16 2.85
CA ALA A 74 -11.31 16.09 2.05
C ALA A 74 -11.46 15.61 0.59
N VAL A 75 -10.38 15.10 -0.01
CA VAL A 75 -10.38 14.51 -1.36
C VAL A 75 -11.24 13.25 -1.41
N TYR A 76 -11.17 12.40 -0.39
CA TYR A 76 -12.02 11.22 -0.29
C TYR A 76 -13.52 11.60 -0.25
N ASN A 77 -13.88 12.62 0.53
CA ASN A 77 -15.25 13.13 0.59
C ASN A 77 -15.72 13.72 -0.74
N LEU A 78 -14.85 14.44 -1.45
CA LEU A 78 -15.11 14.93 -2.81
C LEU A 78 -15.42 13.76 -3.76
N LEU A 79 -14.60 12.71 -3.76
CA LEU A 79 -14.81 11.52 -4.59
C LEU A 79 -16.16 10.86 -4.30
N LEU A 80 -16.51 10.69 -3.02
CA LEU A 80 -17.81 10.14 -2.62
C LEU A 80 -18.97 11.02 -3.10
N ALA A 81 -18.84 12.34 -3.01
CA ALA A 81 -19.84 13.28 -3.51
C ALA A 81 -20.02 13.16 -5.02
N TYR A 82 -18.93 13.05 -5.80
CA TYR A 82 -19.01 12.79 -7.24
C TYR A 82 -19.70 11.46 -7.57
N ARG A 83 -19.41 10.39 -6.82
CA ARG A 83 -20.06 9.08 -7.03
C ARG A 83 -21.57 9.14 -6.76
N LYS A 84 -22.00 9.87 -5.74
CA LYS A 84 -23.41 9.98 -5.37
C LYS A 84 -24.16 11.00 -6.24
N ASN A 85 -23.59 12.19 -6.44
CA ASN A 85 -24.26 13.37 -6.98
C ASN A 85 -23.74 13.80 -8.36
N GLY A 86 -22.71 13.17 -8.91
CA GLY A 86 -22.11 13.55 -10.21
C GLY A 86 -23.11 13.59 -11.36
N HIS A 87 -24.12 12.73 -11.31
CA HIS A 87 -25.22 12.71 -12.29
C HIS A 87 -26.05 14.01 -12.33
N LEU A 88 -26.04 14.82 -11.26
CA LEU A 88 -26.71 16.12 -11.22
C LEU A 88 -25.94 17.20 -12.00
N ALA A 89 -24.62 17.09 -12.07
CA ALA A 89 -23.74 18.00 -12.80
C ALA A 89 -23.45 17.53 -14.25
N ALA A 90 -23.85 16.31 -14.61
CA ALA A 90 -23.58 15.73 -15.91
C ALA A 90 -24.37 16.43 -17.05
N ASN A 91 -23.69 16.70 -18.16
CA ASN A 91 -24.30 17.29 -19.35
C ASN A 91 -24.93 16.21 -20.25
N THR A 92 -26.08 15.69 -19.82
CA THR A 92 -26.78 14.60 -20.53
C THR A 92 -27.87 15.08 -21.50
N ASN A 93 -28.23 16.37 -21.47
CA ASN A 93 -29.31 16.91 -22.31
C ASN A 93 -28.74 17.77 -23.45
N PRO A 94 -28.78 17.31 -24.72
CA PRO A 94 -28.25 18.06 -25.85
C PRO A 94 -29.15 19.21 -26.32
N ILE A 95 -30.42 19.25 -25.89
CA ILE A 95 -31.41 20.22 -26.37
C ILE A 95 -31.43 21.48 -25.49
N ARG A 96 -31.23 21.31 -24.18
CA ARG A 96 -31.29 22.42 -23.22
C ARG A 96 -30.41 22.14 -22.00
N LYS A 97 -29.79 23.20 -21.46
CA LYS A 97 -29.11 23.14 -20.16
C LYS A 97 -30.06 22.62 -19.08
N ARG A 98 -29.58 21.63 -18.33
CA ARG A 98 -30.32 21.05 -17.20
C ARG A 98 -30.43 22.12 -16.09
N LYS A 99 -31.55 22.14 -15.37
CA LYS A 99 -31.73 23.01 -14.21
C LYS A 99 -30.76 22.57 -13.11
N ASP A 100 -30.05 23.55 -12.53
CA ASP A 100 -29.17 23.30 -11.40
C ASP A 100 -29.98 22.84 -10.18
N ARG A 101 -29.51 21.77 -9.54
CA ARG A 101 -30.08 21.17 -8.33
C ARG A 101 -29.11 21.22 -7.14
N GLY A 102 -27.99 21.93 -7.27
CA GLY A 102 -26.98 22.08 -6.21
C GLY A 102 -26.24 20.76 -5.97
N ALA A 103 -25.39 20.36 -6.92
CA ALA A 103 -24.61 19.13 -6.78
C ALA A 103 -23.50 19.21 -5.72
N ASN A 104 -23.10 20.42 -5.32
CA ASN A 104 -22.06 20.73 -4.33
C ASN A 104 -20.75 19.97 -4.57
N LEU A 105 -20.25 20.03 -5.81
CA LEU A 105 -19.03 19.34 -6.25
C LEU A 105 -17.80 20.26 -6.35
N ASP A 106 -17.97 21.54 -6.01
CA ASP A 106 -16.88 22.52 -6.06
C ASP A 106 -15.84 22.23 -4.97
N LEU A 107 -14.56 22.38 -5.31
CA LEU A 107 -13.42 22.19 -4.39
C LEU A 107 -13.56 22.99 -3.09
N LYS A 108 -14.06 24.22 -3.21
CA LYS A 108 -14.31 25.13 -2.08
C LYS A 108 -15.27 24.55 -1.04
N TYR A 109 -16.23 23.73 -1.46
CA TYR A 109 -17.19 23.09 -0.56
C TYR A 109 -16.51 22.08 0.37
N PHE A 110 -15.37 21.53 -0.04
CA PHE A 110 -14.57 20.56 0.72
C PHE A 110 -13.35 21.21 1.39
N GLY A 111 -13.23 22.54 1.37
CA GLY A 111 -12.07 23.25 1.93
C GLY A 111 -10.78 23.05 1.14
N LEU A 112 -10.88 22.65 -0.14
CA LEU A 112 -9.74 22.50 -1.04
C LEU A 112 -9.57 23.78 -1.89
N SER A 113 -8.32 24.19 -2.12
CA SER A 113 -7.96 25.27 -3.04
C SER A 113 -7.38 24.70 -4.33
N ASP A 114 -7.33 25.54 -5.37
CA ASP A 114 -6.51 25.24 -6.55
C ASP A 114 -5.02 25.19 -6.14
N ALA A 115 -4.24 24.43 -6.91
CA ALA A 115 -2.82 24.19 -6.68
C ALA A 115 -1.96 25.42 -6.99
#